data_AF-A0A925Z0X0-F1
#
_entry.id   AF-A0A925Z0X0-F1
#
_cell.length_a   1.000
_cell.length_b   1.000
_cell.length_c   1.000
_cell.angle_alpha   90.00
_cell.angle_beta   90.00
_cell.angle_gamma   90.00
#
_symmetry.space_group_name_H-M   'P 1'
#
loop_
_entity.id
_entity.type
_entity.pdbx_description
1 polymer ?
#
loop_
_entity_poly.entity_id
_entity_poly.type
_entity_poly.pdbx_seq_one_letter_code
_entity_poly.pdbx_strand_id
1 'polypeptide(L)'
;FVTKEEYHVITYEYALAAAKTMLEANPAITFLFLSGGGADSKEKSRITFAREKGKTENALMRLPFKRLIIPRPGGIYPITKPAKIPFSYNFFYWLYPVVKLIAPKQAITSVELAKVILYLIKNGNNKIILENWELRQVFKQIQ
;
A
#
# COMPACT_ATOMS: atom_id res chain seq x y z
N PHE A 1 -20.29 -2.49 -0.87
CA PHE A 1 -19.35 -1.68 -1.67
C PHE A 1 -19.52 -0.23 -1.27
N VAL A 2 -18.46 0.58 -1.32
CA VAL A 2 -18.51 2.01 -0.96
C VAL A 2 -18.69 2.88 -2.22
N THR A 3 -19.31 4.04 -2.08
CA THR A 3 -19.44 5.08 -3.11
C THR A 3 -18.10 5.75 -3.42
N LYS A 4 -18.04 6.59 -4.46
CA LYS A 4 -16.80 7.31 -4.81
C LYS A 4 -16.45 8.34 -3.73
N GLU A 5 -17.48 8.98 -3.18
CA GLU A 5 -17.41 9.99 -2.14
C GLU A 5 -16.92 9.35 -0.83
N GLU A 6 -17.51 8.24 -0.41
CA GLU A 6 -17.03 7.48 0.75
C GLU A 6 -15.59 6.98 0.54
N TYR A 7 -15.25 6.51 -0.67
CA TYR A 7 -13.90 6.08 -0.97
C TYR A 7 -12.89 7.23 -0.88
N HIS A 8 -13.27 8.43 -1.31
CA HIS A 8 -12.47 9.65 -1.15
C HIS A 8 -12.24 9.98 0.32
N VAL A 9 -13.31 10.03 1.13
CA VAL A 9 -13.23 10.31 2.57
C VAL A 9 -12.28 9.32 3.26
N ILE A 10 -12.48 8.02 3.01
CA ILE A 10 -11.69 6.96 3.65
C ILE A 10 -10.22 7.00 3.21
N THR A 11 -9.96 7.18 1.91
CA THR A 11 -8.61 7.02 1.35
C THR A 11 -7.78 8.29 1.47
N TYR A 12 -8.41 9.46 1.27
CA TYR A 12 -7.75 10.76 1.21
C TYR A 12 -7.92 11.54 2.50
N GLU A 13 -9.16 11.82 2.92
CA GLU A 13 -9.41 12.72 4.05
C GLU A 13 -8.91 12.13 5.37
N TYR A 14 -9.26 10.87 5.67
CA TYR A 14 -8.80 10.21 6.90
C TYR A 14 -7.28 10.05 6.95
N ALA A 15 -6.66 9.73 5.81
CA ALA A 15 -5.21 9.61 5.74
C ALA A 15 -4.51 10.95 6.01
N LEU A 16 -5.00 12.04 5.44
CA LEU A 16 -4.44 13.38 5.68
C LEU A 16 -4.73 13.90 7.08
N ALA A 17 -5.92 13.64 7.62
CA ALA A 17 -6.26 14.00 9.00
C ALA A 17 -5.30 13.30 9.98
N ALA A 18 -5.10 11.99 9.82
CA ALA A 18 -4.14 11.23 10.62
C ALA A 18 -2.71 11.76 10.47
N ALA A 19 -2.26 11.98 9.23
CA ALA A 19 -0.93 12.50 8.93
C ALA A 19 -0.64 13.85 9.60
N LYS A 20 -1.58 14.80 9.50
CA LYS A 20 -1.45 16.13 10.11
C LYS A 20 -1.44 16.06 11.63
N THR A 21 -2.39 15.32 12.21
CA THR A 21 -2.48 15.14 13.67
C THR A 21 -1.19 14.52 14.23
N MET A 22 -0.65 13.53 13.52
CA MET A 22 0.61 12.88 13.90
C MET A 22 1.83 13.79 13.79
N LEU A 23 1.88 14.67 12.78
CA LEU A 23 2.95 15.66 12.64
C LEU A 23 2.90 16.73 13.73
N GLU A 24 1.71 17.18 14.09
CA GLU A 24 1.51 18.13 15.20
C GLU A 24 2.00 17.54 16.52
N ALA A 25 1.70 16.26 16.78
CA ALA A 25 2.14 15.57 17.98
C ALA A 25 3.64 15.25 17.98
N ASN A 26 4.23 14.93 16.83
CA ASN A 26 5.65 14.60 16.70
C ASN A 26 6.19 14.98 15.30
N PRO A 27 6.84 16.14 15.16
CA PRO A 27 7.43 16.59 13.89
C PRO A 27 8.51 15.65 13.33
N ALA A 28 9.10 14.79 14.17
CA ALA A 28 10.12 13.82 13.77
C ALA A 28 9.55 12.43 13.43
N ILE A 29 8.23 12.25 13.42
CA ILE A 29 7.58 10.96 13.18
C ILE A 29 7.92 10.40 11.79
N THR A 30 8.03 9.08 11.71
CA THR A 30 8.01 8.36 10.43
C THR A 30 6.58 7.98 10.10
N PHE A 31 6.07 8.47 8.99
CA PHE A 31 4.73 8.11 8.52
C PHE A 31 4.82 7.11 7.37
N LEU A 32 4.04 6.04 7.45
CA LEU A 32 3.93 5.06 6.38
C LEU A 32 2.50 5.01 5.90
N PHE A 33 2.30 5.32 4.62
CA PHE A 33 1.00 5.20 3.96
C PHE A 33 0.99 3.99 3.05
N LEU A 34 0.24 2.95 3.45
CA LEU A 34 0.07 1.76 2.62
C LEU A 34 -0.82 2.09 1.41
N SER A 35 -0.17 2.26 0.26
CA SER A 35 -0.84 2.49 -1.01
C SER A 35 -1.16 1.15 -1.69
N GLY A 36 -1.16 1.11 -3.01
CA GLY A 36 -1.26 -0.13 -3.79
C GLY A 36 -0.73 0.03 -5.20
N GLY A 37 -0.37 -1.11 -5.79
CA GLY A 37 0.11 -1.21 -7.15
C GLY A 37 -0.91 -0.63 -8.13
N GLY A 38 -0.44 0.22 -9.04
CA GLY A 38 -1.29 0.92 -9.99
C GLY A 38 -1.89 2.23 -9.48
N ALA A 39 -1.49 2.73 -8.30
CA ALA A 39 -1.76 4.12 -7.91
C ALA A 39 -1.20 5.09 -8.96
N ASP A 40 -2.00 6.06 -9.36
CA ASP A 40 -1.68 6.99 -10.44
C ASP A 40 -1.29 8.36 -9.88
N SER A 41 0.00 8.62 -9.79
CA SER A 41 0.55 9.91 -9.35
C SER A 41 0.19 11.08 -10.27
N LYS A 42 -0.31 10.84 -11.49
CA LYS A 42 -0.83 11.92 -12.35
C LYS A 42 -2.27 12.32 -12.00
N GLU A 43 -2.94 11.56 -11.14
CA GLU A 43 -4.32 11.79 -10.68
C GLU A 43 -5.35 11.80 -11.83
N LYS A 44 -5.04 11.16 -12.97
CA LYS A 44 -5.85 11.17 -14.20
C LYS A 44 -6.52 9.83 -14.51
N SER A 45 -6.23 8.79 -13.74
CA SER A 45 -6.82 7.47 -13.92
C SER A 45 -8.34 7.53 -13.84
N ARG A 46 -8.99 6.77 -14.73
CA ARG A 46 -10.44 6.54 -14.70
C ARG A 46 -10.86 5.58 -13.57
N ILE A 47 -9.90 4.85 -13.02
CA ILE A 47 -10.13 3.94 -11.89
C ILE A 47 -10.03 4.74 -10.59
N THR A 48 -11.14 4.84 -9.85
CA THR A 48 -11.22 5.61 -8.59
C THR A 48 -10.11 5.21 -7.61
N PHE A 49 -9.86 3.90 -7.43
CA PHE A 49 -8.77 3.39 -6.59
C PHE A 49 -7.42 4.03 -6.94
N ALA A 50 -7.02 3.93 -8.21
CA ALA A 50 -5.71 4.39 -8.67
C ALA A 50 -5.56 5.90 -8.50
N ARG A 51 -6.61 6.64 -8.86
CA ARG A 51 -6.64 8.10 -8.76
C ARG A 51 -6.60 8.60 -7.32
N GLU A 52 -7.47 8.10 -6.44
CA GLU A 52 -7.54 8.57 -5.05
C GLU A 52 -6.28 8.18 -4.26
N LYS A 53 -5.72 6.98 -4.48
CA LYS A 53 -4.43 6.60 -3.90
C LYS A 53 -3.32 7.53 -4.37
N GLY A 54 -3.21 7.79 -5.67
CA GLY A 54 -2.23 8.73 -6.23
C GLY A 54 -2.36 10.15 -5.68
N LYS A 55 -3.59 10.66 -5.60
CA LYS A 55 -3.90 11.97 -5.00
C LYS A 55 -3.46 12.03 -3.53
N THR A 56 -3.70 10.96 -2.77
CA THR A 56 -3.31 10.86 -1.36
C THR A 56 -1.79 10.85 -1.20
N GLU A 57 -1.08 10.05 -1.99
CA GLU A 57 0.39 10.01 -1.98
C GLU A 57 0.99 11.39 -2.28
N ASN A 58 0.50 12.05 -3.32
CA ASN A 58 0.94 13.39 -3.69
C ASN A 58 0.69 14.41 -2.58
N ALA A 59 -0.45 14.34 -1.91
CA ALA A 59 -0.76 15.22 -0.78
C ALA A 59 0.16 14.94 0.42
N LEU A 60 0.41 13.68 0.76
CA LEU A 60 1.32 13.29 1.84
C LEU A 60 2.76 13.70 1.58
N MET A 61 3.24 13.59 0.33
CA MET A 61 4.59 14.02 -0.06
C MET A 61 4.83 15.53 0.07
N ARG A 62 3.77 16.34 0.14
CA ARG A 62 3.86 17.79 0.37
C ARG A 62 3.93 18.16 1.85
N LEU A 63 3.69 17.20 2.75
CA LEU A 63 3.78 17.44 4.19
C LEU A 63 5.24 17.32 4.68
N PRO A 64 5.63 18.08 5.72
CA PRO A 64 7.02 18.17 6.19
C PRO A 64 7.46 16.97 7.03
N PHE A 65 7.21 15.75 6.56
CA PHE A 65 7.66 14.54 7.25
C PHE A 65 9.18 14.42 7.20
N LYS A 66 9.79 14.18 8.36
CA LYS A 66 11.20 13.75 8.43
C LYS A 66 11.41 12.46 7.63
N ARG A 67 10.43 11.56 7.62
CA ARG A 67 10.45 10.34 6.83
C ARG A 67 9.03 9.93 6.43
N LEU A 68 8.83 9.74 5.13
CA LEU A 68 7.60 9.23 4.54
C LEU A 68 7.92 7.96 3.74
N ILE A 69 7.12 6.91 3.94
CA ILE A 69 7.27 5.64 3.23
C ILE A 69 5.92 5.28 2.60
N ILE A 70 5.92 4.95 1.32
CA ILE A 70 4.72 4.63 0.53
C ILE A 70 4.96 3.32 -0.22
N PRO A 71 4.71 2.15 0.43
CA PRO A 71 4.71 0.89 -0.28
C PRO A 71 3.48 0.76 -1.18
N ARG A 72 3.70 0.33 -2.43
CA ARG A 72 2.70 0.00 -3.45
C ARG A 72 2.73 -1.51 -3.74
N PRO A 73 2.22 -2.35 -2.83
CA PRO A 73 2.13 -3.79 -3.09
C PRO A 73 1.15 -4.04 -4.24
N GLY A 74 1.46 -5.02 -5.08
CA GLY A 74 0.56 -5.53 -6.10
C GLY A 74 -0.49 -6.44 -5.47
N GLY A 75 -0.60 -7.68 -5.95
CA GLY A 75 -1.48 -8.66 -5.32
C GLY A 75 -0.96 -9.06 -3.93
N ILE A 76 -1.73 -8.79 -2.86
CA ILE A 76 -1.39 -9.26 -1.52
C ILE A 76 -2.04 -10.63 -1.30
N TYR A 77 -1.23 -11.66 -1.05
CA TYR A 77 -1.74 -12.98 -0.70
C TYR A 77 -1.84 -13.15 0.83
N PRO A 78 -3.04 -13.33 1.39
CA PRO A 78 -3.20 -13.60 2.81
C PRO A 78 -2.81 -15.05 3.09
N ILE A 79 -1.83 -15.26 3.98
CA ILE A 79 -1.40 -16.61 4.39
C ILE A 79 -2.43 -17.28 5.29
N THR A 80 -3.23 -16.50 6.02
CA THR A 80 -4.38 -16.96 6.79
C THR A 80 -5.68 -16.66 6.04
N LYS A 81 -6.56 -17.66 5.91
CA LYS A 81 -7.91 -17.43 5.35
C LYS A 81 -8.70 -16.53 6.30
N PRO A 82 -9.31 -15.43 5.82
CA PRO A 82 -10.25 -14.66 6.61
C PRO A 82 -11.39 -15.56 7.10
N ALA A 83 -11.86 -15.38 8.33
CA ALA A 83 -12.98 -16.16 8.88
C ALA A 83 -14.29 -16.00 8.11
N LYS A 84 -14.45 -14.89 7.36
CA LYS A 84 -15.56 -14.65 6.43
C LYS A 84 -14.99 -14.22 5.08
N ILE A 85 -15.12 -15.08 4.08
CA ILE A 85 -14.82 -14.76 2.69
C ILE A 85 -16.17 -14.71 1.96
N PRO A 86 -16.55 -13.58 1.32
CA PRO A 86 -17.71 -13.55 0.45
C PRO A 86 -17.57 -14.63 -0.63
N PHE A 87 -18.64 -15.36 -0.96
CA PHE A 87 -18.58 -16.48 -1.92
C PHE A 87 -17.93 -16.10 -3.27
N SER A 88 -18.09 -14.84 -3.70
CA SER A 88 -17.43 -14.27 -4.89
C SER A 88 -15.91 -14.20 -4.83
N TYR A 89 -15.30 -14.16 -3.64
CA TYR A 89 -13.85 -14.20 -3.45
C TYR A 89 -13.27 -15.63 -3.58
N ASN A 90 -14.10 -16.68 -3.49
CA ASN A 90 -13.62 -18.06 -3.58
C ASN A 90 -13.04 -18.37 -4.98
N PHE A 91 -13.56 -17.71 -6.02
CA PHE A 91 -13.02 -17.78 -7.38
C PHE A 91 -11.61 -17.20 -7.50
N PHE A 92 -11.31 -16.11 -6.79
CA PHE A 92 -9.97 -15.50 -6.76
C PHE A 92 -8.93 -16.39 -6.06
N TYR A 93 -9.34 -17.12 -5.01
CA TYR A 93 -8.47 -18.11 -4.37
C TYR A 93 -8.25 -19.37 -5.25
N TRP A 94 -9.24 -19.74 -6.09
CA TRP A 94 -9.10 -20.86 -7.02
C TRP A 94 -8.15 -20.54 -8.20
N LEU A 95 -8.17 -19.31 -8.70
CA LEU A 95 -7.27 -18.86 -9.79
C LEU A 95 -5.83 -18.56 -9.32
N TYR A 96 -5.59 -18.59 -8.01
CA TYR A 96 -4.31 -18.28 -7.35
C TYR A 96 -3.06 -19.02 -7.87
N PRO A 97 -3.04 -20.36 -8.03
CA PRO A 97 -1.85 -21.06 -8.51
C PRO A 97 -1.46 -20.60 -9.93
N VAL A 98 -2.43 -20.23 -10.75
CA VAL A 98 -2.23 -19.73 -12.12
C VAL A 98 -1.62 -18.32 -12.09
N VAL A 99 -2.14 -17.40 -11.25
CA VAL A 99 -1.58 -16.04 -11.11
C VAL A 99 -0.17 -16.08 -10.52
N LYS A 100 0.09 -16.96 -9.55
CA LYS A 100 1.43 -17.17 -8.97
C LYS A 100 2.44 -17.67 -10.00
N LEU A 101 2.01 -18.54 -10.92
CA LEU A 101 2.87 -19.06 -12.01
C LEU A 101 3.17 -17.99 -13.06
N ILE A 102 2.16 -17.21 -13.46
CA ILE A 102 2.26 -16.29 -14.61
C ILE A 102 2.87 -14.94 -14.21
N ALA A 103 2.63 -14.45 -13.00
CA ALA A 103 3.08 -13.14 -12.55
C ALA A 103 3.73 -13.16 -11.16
N PRO A 104 4.74 -14.01 -10.90
CA PRO A 104 5.33 -14.13 -9.56
C PRO A 104 5.89 -12.79 -9.05
N LYS A 105 6.38 -11.92 -9.94
CA LYS A 105 6.93 -10.60 -9.59
C LYS A 105 5.87 -9.58 -9.14
N GLN A 106 4.58 -9.85 -9.36
CA GLN A 106 3.48 -8.91 -9.07
C GLN A 106 2.72 -9.21 -7.78
N ALA A 107 3.02 -10.31 -7.10
CA ALA A 107 2.39 -10.68 -5.83
C ALA A 107 3.42 -10.69 -4.67
N ILE A 108 2.95 -10.32 -3.47
CA ILE A 108 3.68 -10.41 -2.22
C ILE A 108 2.74 -10.99 -1.15
N THR A 109 3.22 -11.86 -0.27
CA THR A 109 2.36 -12.37 0.81
C THR A 109 2.19 -11.33 1.92
N SER A 110 1.14 -11.45 2.73
CA SER A 110 0.90 -10.55 3.87
C SER A 110 2.06 -10.57 4.88
N VAL A 111 2.67 -11.74 5.12
CA VAL A 111 3.81 -11.88 6.05
C VAL A 111 5.09 -11.29 5.45
N GLU A 112 5.36 -11.52 4.17
CA GLU A 112 6.49 -10.90 3.47
C GLU A 112 6.38 -9.38 3.49
N LEU A 113 5.20 -8.85 3.16
CA LEU A 113 4.94 -7.41 3.18
C LEU A 113 5.11 -6.82 4.58
N ALA A 114 4.62 -7.50 5.62
CA ALA A 114 4.78 -7.06 7.00
C ALA A 114 6.27 -7.00 7.42
N LYS A 115 7.05 -8.03 7.08
CA LYS A 115 8.51 -8.05 7.34
C LYS A 115 9.23 -6.90 6.63
N VAL A 116 8.90 -6.65 5.36
CA VAL A 116 9.46 -5.54 4.59
C VAL A 116 9.09 -4.20 5.21
N ILE A 117 7.82 -3.99 5.57
CA ILE A 117 7.36 -2.75 6.21
C ILE A 117 8.12 -2.48 7.51
N LEU A 118 8.24 -3.50 8.38
CA LEU A 118 8.99 -3.37 9.63
C LEU A 118 10.47 -3.04 9.38
N TYR A 119 11.08 -3.67 8.39
CA TYR A 119 12.46 -3.38 8.00
C TYR A 119 12.63 -1.93 7.51
N LEU A 120 11.73 -1.45 6.63
CA LEU A 120 11.76 -0.10 6.09
C LEU A 120 11.59 0.97 7.16
N ILE A 121 10.70 0.74 8.14
CA ILE A 121 10.50 1.65 9.26
C ILE A 121 11.78 1.74 10.12
N LYS A 122 12.40 0.60 10.43
CA LYS A 122 13.59 0.53 11.30
C LYS A 122 14.84 1.12 10.64
N ASN A 123 15.11 0.76 9.39
CA ASN A 123 16.37 1.08 8.73
C ASN A 123 16.28 2.34 7.85
N GLY A 124 15.06 2.77 7.52
CA GLY A 124 14.83 3.81 6.53
C GLY A 124 15.04 3.31 5.10
N ASN A 125 14.79 4.20 4.14
CA ASN A 125 15.04 3.97 2.73
C ASN A 125 15.24 5.31 2.04
N ASN A 126 16.04 5.33 0.96
CA ASN A 126 16.28 6.55 0.17
C ASN A 126 15.10 6.91 -0.74
N LYS A 127 14.20 5.93 -1.00
CA LYS A 127 13.04 6.10 -1.85
C LYS A 127 11.76 6.16 -1.01
N ILE A 128 10.94 7.17 -1.27
CA ILE A 128 9.65 7.34 -0.61
C ILE A 128 8.66 6.28 -1.10
N ILE A 129 8.49 6.14 -2.42
CA ILE A 129 7.55 5.18 -3.03
C ILE A 129 8.29 3.90 -3.40
N LEU A 130 7.82 2.74 -2.92
CA LEU A 130 8.35 1.43 -3.29
C LEU A 130 7.31 0.62 -4.04
N GLU A 131 7.59 0.28 -5.29
CA GLU A 131 6.75 -0.59 -6.10
C GLU A 131 6.87 -2.05 -5.67
N ASN A 132 5.90 -2.89 -6.05
CA ASN A 132 5.85 -4.28 -5.61
C ASN A 132 7.16 -5.06 -5.84
N TRP A 133 7.81 -4.87 -6.98
CA TRP A 133 9.06 -5.56 -7.29
C TRP A 133 10.21 -5.13 -6.37
N GLU A 134 10.24 -3.86 -5.93
CA GLU A 134 11.22 -3.33 -4.97
C GLU A 134 10.94 -3.89 -3.58
N LEU A 135 9.67 -3.96 -3.17
CA LEU A 135 9.28 -4.60 -1.91
C LEU A 135 9.74 -6.07 -1.87
N ARG A 136 9.62 -6.80 -2.98
CA ARG A 136 10.14 -8.17 -3.09
C ARG A 136 11.66 -8.24 -3.07
N GLN A 137 12.37 -7.24 -3.61
CA GLN A 137 13.84 -7.18 -3.52
C GLN A 137 14.29 -6.95 -2.08
N VAL A 138 13.66 -6.00 -1.39
CA VAL A 138 13.90 -5.78 0.05
C VAL A 138 13.67 -7.06 0.82
N PHE A 139 12.55 -7.77 0.57
CA PHE A 139 12.28 -9.05 1.22
C PHE A 139 13.40 -10.08 1.04
N LYS A 140 13.95 -10.19 -0.18
CA LYS A 140 15.07 -11.11 -0.47
C LYS A 140 16.38 -10.72 0.22
N GLN A 141 16.59 -9.44 0.50
CA GLN A 141 17.79 -8.94 1.17
C GLN A 141 17.75 -9.14 2.70
N ILE A 142 16.55 -9.24 3.27
CA ILE A 142 16.33 -9.36 4.72
C ILE A 142 16.00 -10.79 5.16
N GLN A 143 16.00 -11.74 4.22
CA GLN A 143 15.86 -13.17 4.45
C GLN A 143 17.23 -13.77 4.77
#